data_AF-A0A1E3WEZ2-F1
#
_entry.id   AF-A0A1E3WEZ2-F1
#
_cell.length_a   1.000
_cell.length_b   1.000
_cell.length_c   1.000
_cell.angle_alpha   90.00
_cell.angle_beta   90.00
_cell.angle_gamma   90.00
#
_symmetry.space_group_name_H-M   'P 1'
#
loop_
_entity.id
_entity.type
_entity.pdbx_description
1 polymer ?
#
loop_
_entity_poly.entity_id
_entity_poly.type
_entity_poly.pdbx_seq_one_letter_code
_entity_poly.pdbx_strand_id
1 'polypeptide(L)'
;MLGQDHANYSMGLFAPEAARAFTRTDMSRLLHEAGRQAGASAAILESQPFDWDGVPNPFALLSHQRAPNSGYAVKLDGFDALYEGQFSKRSRQTVDRKERRLRDMGAVEYGWAETRDNRLALLETFFTQKSRQFAAMGVKDVFDEAARAFYRDLALLPDDNPSQLRLGFVALDGNVLATFSGALCHDRMGVMLSSLTEGEEQRQSPGGLLLRHQIEEACTAGVKFFDLGVGQARHKDEWNNIVYPLFDSFIALKPQGLILTLPLAAAARVKGVIKANSTLWAVAQDLRKRLNSRDG
;
A
#
# COMPACT_ATOMS: atom_id res chain seq x y z
N MET A 1 -6.53 15.04 -8.68
CA MET A 1 -7.28 13.78 -8.89
C MET A 1 -6.94 12.87 -7.72
N LEU A 2 -7.92 12.51 -6.89
CA LEU A 2 -7.72 11.79 -5.62
C LEU A 2 -7.40 10.28 -5.77
N GLY A 3 -7.19 9.78 -6.99
CA GLY A 3 -6.99 8.35 -7.24
C GLY A 3 -5.51 7.92 -7.26
N GLN A 4 -4.66 8.59 -8.03
CA GLN A 4 -3.31 8.06 -8.35
C GLN A 4 -2.36 8.08 -7.15
N ASP A 5 -2.33 9.16 -6.37
CA ASP A 5 -1.40 9.29 -5.23
C ASP A 5 -1.74 8.37 -4.05
N HIS A 6 -2.95 7.81 -4.05
CA HIS A 6 -3.44 6.90 -3.00
C HIS A 6 -3.67 5.46 -3.51
N ALA A 7 -3.52 5.20 -4.81
CA ALA A 7 -3.67 3.87 -5.37
C ALA A 7 -2.41 3.02 -5.12
N ASN A 8 -2.61 1.78 -4.66
CA ASN A 8 -1.52 0.80 -4.62
C ASN A 8 -1.16 0.34 -6.05
N TYR A 9 -2.15 0.00 -6.87
CA TYR A 9 -1.94 -0.50 -8.23
C TYR A 9 -2.78 0.31 -9.23
N SER A 10 -2.17 0.86 -10.28
CA SER A 10 -2.88 1.64 -11.31
C SER A 10 -3.32 0.77 -12.50
N MET A 11 -3.87 -0.42 -12.23
CA MET A 11 -4.38 -1.30 -13.27
C MET A 11 -5.84 -0.98 -13.62
N GLY A 12 -6.27 -1.36 -14.82
CA GLY A 12 -7.67 -1.23 -15.23
C GLY A 12 -8.56 -2.33 -14.64
N LEU A 13 -9.87 -2.08 -14.65
CA LEU A 13 -10.87 -3.09 -14.35
C LEU A 13 -11.31 -3.75 -15.65
N PHE A 14 -11.11 -5.06 -15.76
CA PHE A 14 -11.45 -5.83 -16.95
C PHE A 14 -12.25 -7.06 -16.56
N ALA A 15 -13.27 -7.38 -17.34
CA ALA A 15 -13.89 -8.70 -17.26
C ALA A 15 -12.82 -9.77 -17.59
N PRO A 16 -12.70 -10.87 -16.81
CA PRO A 16 -11.62 -11.84 -16.98
C PRO A 16 -11.50 -12.40 -18.40
N GLU A 17 -12.62 -12.72 -19.04
CA GLU A 17 -12.63 -13.23 -20.41
C GLU A 17 -12.15 -12.20 -21.44
N ALA A 18 -12.56 -10.94 -21.28
CA ALA A 18 -12.11 -9.85 -22.14
C ALA A 18 -10.60 -9.60 -21.96
N ALA A 19 -10.12 -9.58 -20.71
CA ALA A 19 -8.71 -9.38 -20.39
C ALA A 19 -7.81 -10.42 -21.08
N ARG A 20 -8.26 -11.69 -21.11
CA ARG A 20 -7.54 -12.80 -21.77
C ARG A 20 -7.59 -12.71 -23.30
N ALA A 21 -8.64 -12.12 -23.86
CA ALA A 21 -8.85 -12.04 -25.30
C ALA A 21 -8.23 -10.80 -25.97
N PHE A 22 -7.99 -9.71 -25.21
CA PHE A 22 -7.50 -8.47 -25.79
C PHE A 22 -6.13 -8.63 -26.47
N THR A 23 -6.02 -8.01 -27.64
CA THR A 23 -4.74 -7.84 -28.34
C THR A 23 -4.12 -6.49 -28.04
N ARG A 24 -2.84 -6.31 -28.40
CA ARG A 24 -2.16 -5.00 -28.38
C ARG A 24 -2.94 -3.93 -29.16
N THR A 25 -3.53 -4.30 -30.30
CA THR A 25 -4.30 -3.39 -31.15
C THR A 25 -5.59 -2.94 -30.45
N ASP A 26 -6.29 -3.87 -29.80
CA ASP A 26 -7.51 -3.56 -29.04
C ASP A 26 -7.20 -2.60 -27.90
N MET A 27 -6.17 -2.91 -27.11
CA MET A 27 -5.77 -2.06 -25.98
C MET A 27 -5.29 -0.68 -26.43
N SER A 28 -4.54 -0.60 -27.53
CA SER A 28 -4.13 0.68 -28.11
C SER A 28 -5.35 1.50 -28.52
N ARG A 29 -6.32 0.89 -29.21
CA ARG A 29 -7.55 1.56 -29.65
C ARG A 29 -8.38 2.04 -28.46
N LEU A 30 -8.62 1.18 -27.47
CA LEU A 30 -9.38 1.52 -26.27
C LEU A 30 -8.74 2.66 -25.49
N LEU A 31 -7.42 2.63 -25.30
CA LEU A 31 -6.72 3.68 -24.57
C LEU A 31 -6.74 5.03 -25.31
N HIS A 32 -6.59 5.03 -26.64
CA HIS A 32 -6.70 6.26 -27.43
C HIS A 32 -8.14 6.82 -27.43
N GLU A 33 -9.14 5.94 -27.46
CA GLU A 33 -10.54 6.36 -27.38
C GLU A 33 -10.87 6.96 -26.01
N ALA A 34 -10.46 6.31 -24.92
CA ALA A 34 -10.59 6.86 -23.57
C ALA A 34 -9.84 8.20 -23.45
N GLY A 35 -8.64 8.28 -24.02
CA GLY A 35 -7.86 9.51 -24.13
C GLY A 35 -8.59 10.64 -24.84
N ARG A 36 -9.24 10.33 -25.96
CA ARG A 36 -10.03 11.29 -26.75
C ARG A 36 -11.21 11.81 -25.95
N GLN A 37 -11.95 10.92 -25.28
CA GLN A 37 -13.12 11.27 -24.46
C GLN A 37 -12.73 12.13 -23.25
N ALA A 38 -11.61 11.80 -22.60
CA ALA A 38 -11.09 12.55 -21.46
C ALA A 38 -10.38 13.87 -21.86
N GLY A 39 -10.17 14.13 -23.15
CA GLY A 39 -9.35 15.24 -23.63
C GLY A 39 -7.85 15.08 -23.29
N ALA A 40 -7.41 13.91 -22.85
CA ALA A 40 -6.05 13.64 -22.41
C ALA A 40 -5.05 13.64 -23.58
N SER A 41 -3.81 14.02 -23.28
CA SER A 41 -2.69 13.96 -24.23
C SER A 41 -1.70 12.83 -23.91
N ALA A 42 -1.77 12.27 -22.70
CA ALA A 42 -0.93 11.18 -22.23
C ALA A 42 -1.69 10.32 -21.21
N ALA A 43 -1.28 9.06 -21.09
CA ALA A 43 -1.68 8.15 -20.02
C ALA A 43 -0.43 7.79 -19.19
N ILE A 44 -0.54 7.96 -17.87
CA ILE A 44 0.49 7.63 -16.88
C ILE A 44 -0.12 6.57 -15.97
N LEU A 45 0.32 5.33 -16.11
CA LEU A 45 -0.21 4.18 -15.38
C LEU A 45 0.95 3.47 -14.68
N GLU A 46 1.14 3.78 -13.40
CA GLU A 46 2.29 3.32 -12.62
C GLU A 46 1.94 2.14 -11.71
N SER A 47 2.96 1.36 -11.35
CA SER A 47 2.84 0.27 -10.37
C SER A 47 1.75 -0.74 -10.72
N GLN A 48 1.72 -1.20 -11.96
CA GLN A 48 0.76 -2.19 -12.43
C GLN A 48 1.32 -3.61 -12.30
N PRO A 49 0.56 -4.58 -11.75
CA PRO A 49 0.95 -5.97 -11.81
C PRO A 49 0.74 -6.52 -13.23
N PHE A 50 1.56 -7.50 -13.64
CA PHE A 50 1.43 -8.19 -14.93
C PHE A 50 0.19 -9.08 -15.02
N ASP A 51 -0.23 -9.62 -13.88
CA ASP A 51 -1.43 -10.41 -13.72
C ASP A 51 -2.06 -10.10 -12.35
N TRP A 52 -3.36 -10.33 -12.25
CA TRP A 52 -4.09 -10.24 -11.00
C TRP A 52 -4.98 -11.46 -10.85
N ASP A 53 -4.74 -12.26 -9.81
CA ASP A 53 -5.44 -13.51 -9.54
C ASP A 53 -5.52 -14.44 -10.78
N GLY A 54 -4.42 -14.52 -11.54
CA GLY A 54 -4.31 -15.36 -12.73
C GLY A 54 -5.00 -14.80 -13.98
N VAL A 55 -5.50 -13.57 -13.94
CA VAL A 55 -5.98 -12.81 -15.10
C VAL A 55 -4.88 -11.86 -15.57
N PRO A 56 -4.42 -11.95 -16.84
CA PRO A 56 -3.37 -11.06 -17.34
C PRO A 56 -3.86 -9.61 -17.36
N ASN A 57 -3.01 -8.67 -16.99
CA ASN A 57 -3.28 -7.24 -17.11
C ASN A 57 -3.07 -6.81 -18.59
N PRO A 58 -4.14 -6.42 -19.32
CA PRO A 58 -4.03 -6.08 -20.73
C PRO A 58 -3.12 -4.88 -21.02
N PHE A 59 -2.88 -3.98 -20.06
CA PHE A 59 -1.94 -2.88 -20.25
C PHE A 59 -0.49 -3.35 -20.42
N ALA A 60 -0.15 -4.56 -19.97
CA ALA A 60 1.16 -5.17 -20.22
C ALA A 60 1.40 -5.45 -21.72
N LEU A 61 0.35 -5.48 -22.55
CA LEU A 61 0.46 -5.60 -24.02
C LEU A 61 0.98 -4.31 -24.66
N LEU A 62 0.91 -3.15 -23.98
CA LEU A 62 1.37 -1.87 -24.49
C LEU A 62 2.83 -1.62 -24.13
N SER A 63 3.38 -0.47 -24.56
CA SER A 63 4.73 -0.06 -24.18
C SER A 63 4.79 0.16 -22.66
N HIS A 64 5.75 -0.49 -22.01
CA HIS A 64 5.93 -0.44 -20.57
C HIS A 64 7.41 -0.61 -20.20
N GLN A 65 7.72 -0.31 -18.94
CA GLN A 65 9.01 -0.55 -18.33
C GLN A 65 8.83 -1.09 -16.91
N ARG A 66 9.86 -1.75 -16.35
CA ARG A 66 9.83 -2.22 -14.97
C ARG A 66 9.64 -1.04 -14.01
N ALA A 67 8.71 -1.17 -13.06
CA ALA A 67 8.50 -0.16 -12.03
C ALA A 67 9.66 -0.14 -11.03
N PRO A 68 9.95 1.01 -10.39
CA PRO A 68 11.01 1.11 -9.37
C PRO A 68 10.75 0.30 -8.09
N ASN A 69 9.50 -0.09 -7.86
CA ASN A 69 9.04 -0.83 -6.69
C ASN A 69 8.39 -2.15 -7.11
N SER A 70 8.24 -3.06 -6.15
CA SER A 70 7.43 -4.28 -6.28
C SER A 70 6.21 -4.18 -5.36
N GLY A 71 5.19 -4.99 -5.65
CA GLY A 71 4.07 -5.24 -4.75
C GLY A 71 4.39 -6.41 -3.81
N TYR A 72 3.85 -6.39 -2.61
CA TYR A 72 4.10 -7.41 -1.60
C TYR A 72 2.78 -7.94 -1.07
N ALA A 73 2.64 -9.26 -1.06
CA ALA A 73 1.46 -9.91 -0.50
C ALA A 73 1.83 -11.17 0.28
N VAL A 74 0.88 -11.59 1.09
CA VAL A 74 0.93 -12.82 1.87
C VAL A 74 -0.20 -13.71 1.38
N LYS A 75 0.15 -14.86 0.81
CA LYS A 75 -0.79 -15.96 0.62
C LYS A 75 -1.06 -16.60 1.97
N LEU A 76 -2.33 -16.71 2.32
CA LEU A 76 -2.80 -17.22 3.60
C LEU A 76 -3.28 -18.66 3.41
N ASP A 77 -2.49 -19.61 3.90
CA ASP A 77 -2.80 -21.05 3.88
C ASP A 77 -2.65 -21.63 5.31
N GLY A 78 -3.27 -20.95 6.29
CA GLY A 78 -3.22 -21.28 7.72
C GLY A 78 -2.13 -20.52 8.50
N PHE A 79 -2.47 -20.00 9.68
CA PHE A 79 -1.58 -19.10 10.41
C PHE A 79 -0.31 -19.79 10.92
N ASP A 80 -0.42 -20.94 11.56
CA ASP A 80 0.73 -21.63 12.16
C ASP A 80 1.80 -21.94 11.10
N ALA A 81 1.42 -22.65 10.04
CA ALA A 81 2.34 -23.01 8.95
C ALA A 81 2.98 -21.79 8.29
N LEU A 82 2.20 -20.73 8.05
CA LEU A 82 2.70 -19.45 7.53
C LEU A 82 3.72 -18.84 8.50
N TYR A 83 3.39 -18.74 9.78
CA TYR A 83 4.21 -18.08 10.78
C TYR A 83 5.51 -18.85 11.04
N GLU A 84 5.47 -20.19 11.06
CA GLU A 84 6.65 -21.03 11.19
C GLU A 84 7.57 -20.93 9.97
N GLY A 85 7.00 -20.86 8.77
CA GLY A 85 7.73 -20.75 7.52
C GLY A 85 8.41 -19.39 7.33
N GLN A 86 7.74 -18.30 7.72
CA GLN A 86 8.25 -16.94 7.58
C GLN A 86 9.20 -16.53 8.72
N PHE A 87 8.96 -17.02 9.94
CA PHE A 87 9.70 -16.59 11.13
C PHE A 87 10.47 -17.74 11.78
N SER A 88 11.79 -17.56 11.86
CA SER A 88 12.65 -18.43 12.67
C SER A 88 12.15 -18.51 14.12
N LYS A 89 12.43 -19.61 14.83
CA LYS A 89 12.09 -19.78 16.24
C LYS A 89 12.54 -18.60 17.11
N ARG A 90 13.74 -18.05 16.86
CA ARG A 90 14.28 -16.88 17.57
C ARG A 90 13.50 -15.60 17.25
N SER A 91 13.08 -15.42 16.01
CA SER A 91 12.25 -14.29 15.59
C SER A 91 10.88 -14.34 16.26
N ARG A 92 10.24 -15.52 16.29
CA ARG A 92 8.96 -15.75 16.99
C ARG A 92 9.06 -15.43 18.48
N GLN A 93 10.06 -15.98 19.18
CA GLN A 93 10.32 -15.65 20.59
C GLN A 93 10.59 -14.14 20.83
N THR A 94 11.13 -13.44 19.84
CA THR A 94 11.35 -11.99 19.93
C THR A 94 10.03 -11.23 19.81
N VAL A 95 9.11 -11.66 18.95
CA VAL A 95 7.76 -11.12 18.86
C VAL A 95 7.02 -11.37 20.18
N ASP A 96 7.01 -12.59 20.70
CA ASP A 96 6.33 -12.94 21.96
C ASP A 96 6.86 -12.10 23.13
N ARG A 97 8.18 -11.89 23.20
CA ARG A 97 8.80 -11.05 24.22
C ARG A 97 8.37 -9.58 24.09
N LYS A 98 8.25 -9.06 22.87
CA LYS A 98 7.79 -7.69 22.62
C LYS A 98 6.33 -7.53 23.05
N GLU A 99 5.48 -8.50 22.71
CA GLU A 99 4.07 -8.47 23.11
C GLU A 99 3.93 -8.54 24.63
N ARG A 100 4.65 -9.45 25.30
CA ARG A 100 4.65 -9.52 26.77
C ARG A 100 5.09 -8.20 27.40
N ARG A 101 6.19 -7.61 26.93
CA ARG A 101 6.67 -6.31 27.45
C ARG A 101 5.65 -5.20 27.24
N LEU A 102 4.92 -5.21 26.13
CA LEU A 102 3.86 -4.23 25.90
C LEU A 102 2.72 -4.42 26.90
N ARG A 103 2.33 -5.67 27.20
CA ARG A 103 1.34 -6.00 28.24
C ARG A 103 1.82 -5.71 29.66
N ASP A 104 3.13 -5.76 29.91
CA ASP A 104 3.72 -5.35 31.19
C ASP A 104 3.63 -3.83 31.41
N MET A 105 3.44 -3.04 30.34
CA MET A 105 3.28 -1.58 30.41
C MET A 105 1.86 -1.14 30.74
N GLY A 106 0.85 -1.98 30.50
CA GLY A 106 -0.57 -1.63 30.67
C GLY A 106 -1.53 -2.55 29.91
N ALA A 107 -2.80 -2.17 29.85
CA ALA A 107 -3.84 -2.94 29.17
C ALA A 107 -3.71 -2.82 27.65
N VAL A 108 -3.34 -3.92 26.98
CA VAL A 108 -3.19 -3.97 25.52
C VAL A 108 -4.44 -4.54 24.86
N GLU A 109 -5.02 -3.77 23.94
CA GLU A 109 -6.18 -4.14 23.14
C GLU A 109 -5.81 -4.19 21.65
N TYR A 110 -6.25 -5.24 20.96
CA TYR A 110 -6.21 -5.35 19.50
C TYR A 110 -7.64 -5.44 19.00
N GLY A 111 -7.95 -4.84 17.86
CA GLY A 111 -9.28 -4.97 17.29
C GLY A 111 -9.51 -4.16 16.02
N TRP A 112 -10.77 -4.11 15.64
CA TRP A 112 -11.31 -3.30 14.55
C TRP A 112 -12.29 -2.27 15.10
N ALA A 113 -12.36 -1.10 14.48
CA ALA A 113 -13.37 -0.10 14.82
C ALA A 113 -14.74 -0.51 14.26
N GLU A 114 -15.61 -1.00 15.14
CA GLU A 114 -16.93 -1.53 14.74
C GLU A 114 -18.00 -0.45 14.56
N THR A 115 -18.03 0.57 15.43
CA THR A 115 -19.07 1.61 15.36
C THR A 115 -18.64 2.77 14.46
N ARG A 116 -19.61 3.49 13.88
CA ARG A 116 -19.36 4.69 13.07
C ARG A 116 -18.47 5.70 13.81
N ASP A 117 -18.75 5.95 15.08
CA ASP A 117 -17.99 6.90 15.90
C ASP A 117 -16.55 6.43 16.13
N ASN A 118 -16.36 5.13 16.44
CA ASN A 118 -15.02 4.57 16.62
C ASN A 118 -14.22 4.60 15.32
N ARG A 119 -14.86 4.38 14.17
CA ARG A 119 -14.21 4.45 12.85
C ARG A 119 -13.70 5.86 12.57
N LEU A 120 -14.53 6.88 12.79
CA LEU A 120 -14.13 8.27 12.61
C LEU A 120 -13.02 8.66 13.59
N ALA A 121 -13.15 8.32 14.87
CA ALA A 121 -12.14 8.62 15.88
C ALA A 121 -10.77 7.96 15.57
N LEU A 122 -10.79 6.71 15.11
CA LEU A 122 -9.57 5.99 14.73
C LEU A 122 -8.94 6.56 13.46
N LEU A 123 -9.75 6.99 12.49
CA LEU A 123 -9.27 7.61 11.27
C LEU A 123 -8.64 9.00 11.53
N GLU A 124 -9.22 9.82 12.42
CA GLU A 124 -8.59 11.08 12.86
C GLU A 124 -7.28 10.84 13.62
N THR A 125 -7.21 9.77 14.41
CA THR A 125 -5.97 9.33 15.05
C THR A 125 -4.92 8.96 14.01
N PHE A 126 -5.30 8.20 12.99
CA PHE A 126 -4.43 7.87 11.85
C PHE A 126 -3.89 9.14 11.18
N PHE A 127 -4.75 10.10 10.82
CA PHE A 127 -4.29 11.34 10.16
C PHE A 127 -3.31 12.11 11.03
N THR A 128 -3.58 12.22 12.33
CA THR A 128 -2.70 12.90 13.28
C THR A 128 -1.32 12.23 13.35
N GLN A 129 -1.28 10.92 13.54
CA GLN A 129 -0.03 10.16 13.59
C GLN A 129 0.72 10.23 12.25
N LYS A 130 0.01 10.13 11.13
CA LYS A 130 0.61 10.14 9.79
C LYS A 130 1.19 11.50 9.43
N SER A 131 0.50 12.57 9.79
CA SER A 131 0.97 13.94 9.57
C SER A 131 2.27 14.21 10.35
N ARG A 132 2.34 13.78 11.62
CA ARG A 132 3.59 13.85 12.42
C ARG A 132 4.72 13.03 11.79
N GLN A 133 4.42 11.81 11.37
CA GLN A 133 5.37 10.95 10.67
C GLN A 133 5.92 11.62 9.39
N PHE A 134 5.04 12.23 8.58
CA PHE A 134 5.45 12.94 7.36
C PHE A 134 6.29 14.19 7.65
N ALA A 135 5.90 14.98 8.65
CA ALA A 135 6.67 16.14 9.11
C ALA A 135 8.08 15.73 9.57
N ALA A 136 8.20 14.67 10.37
CA ALA A 136 9.49 14.15 10.85
C ALA A 136 10.38 13.62 9.71
N MET A 137 9.79 13.12 8.61
CA MET A 137 10.51 12.71 7.41
C MET A 137 10.81 13.88 6.46
N GLY A 138 10.32 15.09 6.74
CA GLY A 138 10.42 16.25 5.88
C GLY A 138 9.71 16.04 4.54
N VAL A 139 8.54 15.39 4.54
CA VAL A 139 7.78 15.10 3.30
C VAL A 139 6.41 15.75 3.37
N LYS A 140 5.88 16.12 2.20
CA LYS A 140 4.52 16.67 2.09
C LYS A 140 3.51 15.65 2.59
N ASP A 141 2.58 16.12 3.42
CA ASP A 141 1.41 15.36 3.80
C ASP A 141 0.47 15.21 2.60
N VAL A 142 0.19 13.96 2.21
CA VAL A 142 -0.69 13.63 1.08
C VAL A 142 -2.16 13.56 1.49
N PHE A 143 -2.48 13.62 2.79
CA PHE A 143 -3.85 13.61 3.29
C PHE A 143 -4.37 15.04 3.46
N ASP A 144 -4.59 15.73 2.34
CA ASP A 144 -5.32 16.99 2.31
C ASP A 144 -6.81 16.81 2.69
N GLU A 145 -7.56 17.90 2.82
CA GLU A 145 -8.95 17.81 3.28
C GLU A 145 -9.83 16.95 2.36
N ALA A 146 -9.56 16.96 1.05
CA ALA A 146 -10.33 16.17 0.11
C ALA A 146 -10.00 14.67 0.23
N ALA A 147 -8.73 14.32 0.44
CA ALA A 147 -8.32 12.96 0.77
C ALA A 147 -8.90 12.49 2.10
N ARG A 148 -8.89 13.34 3.14
CA ARG A 148 -9.49 13.02 4.44
C ARG A 148 -10.99 12.76 4.33
N ALA A 149 -11.72 13.65 3.63
CA ALA A 149 -13.14 13.46 3.36
C ALA A 149 -13.41 12.13 2.63
N PHE A 150 -12.64 11.80 1.60
CA PHE A 150 -12.76 10.53 0.88
C PHE A 150 -12.62 9.31 1.81
N TYR A 151 -11.62 9.28 2.68
CA TYR A 151 -11.44 8.16 3.61
C TYR A 151 -12.51 8.12 4.72
N ARG A 152 -13.04 9.27 5.14
CA ARG A 152 -14.21 9.31 6.05
C ARG A 152 -15.43 8.68 5.37
N ASP A 153 -15.68 9.02 4.10
CA ASP A 153 -16.78 8.42 3.34
C ASP A 153 -16.61 6.90 3.22
N LEU A 154 -15.40 6.41 2.90
CA LEU A 154 -15.12 4.96 2.85
C LEU A 154 -15.33 4.25 4.19
N ALA A 155 -14.94 4.89 5.30
CA ALA A 155 -15.12 4.32 6.65
C ALA A 155 -16.59 4.25 7.08
N LEU A 156 -17.44 5.12 6.50
CA LEU A 156 -18.86 5.22 6.82
C LEU A 156 -19.76 4.45 5.86
N LEU A 157 -19.20 3.79 4.84
CA LEU A 157 -19.93 2.84 4.00
C LEU A 157 -20.55 1.72 4.84
N PRO A 158 -21.68 1.13 4.39
CA PRO A 158 -22.27 -0.05 5.02
C PRO A 158 -21.28 -1.21 5.18
N ASP A 159 -21.47 -2.04 6.20
CA ASP A 159 -20.56 -3.15 6.55
C ASP A 159 -20.51 -4.26 5.50
N ASP A 160 -21.56 -4.40 4.69
CA ASP A 160 -21.62 -5.33 3.56
C ASP A 160 -21.02 -4.74 2.27
N ASN A 161 -20.58 -3.47 2.30
CA ASN A 161 -19.96 -2.86 1.14
C ASN A 161 -18.49 -3.31 1.01
N PRO A 162 -18.07 -3.93 -0.11
CA PRO A 162 -16.70 -4.44 -0.29
C PRO A 162 -15.63 -3.33 -0.37
N SER A 163 -16.04 -2.07 -0.52
CA SER A 163 -15.15 -0.91 -0.50
C SER A 163 -15.08 -0.24 0.87
N GLN A 164 -15.78 -0.75 1.89
CA GLN A 164 -15.70 -0.21 3.23
C GLN A 164 -14.26 -0.29 3.74
N LEU A 165 -13.77 0.83 4.26
CA LEU A 165 -12.48 0.88 4.94
C LEU A 165 -12.60 0.29 6.34
N ARG A 166 -12.06 -0.92 6.51
CA ARG A 166 -11.88 -1.56 7.82
C ARG A 166 -10.68 -0.96 8.52
N LEU A 167 -10.88 -0.46 9.73
CA LEU A 167 -9.87 0.26 10.50
C LEU A 167 -9.42 -0.58 11.69
N GLY A 168 -8.21 -1.14 11.62
CA GLY A 168 -7.66 -1.97 12.68
C GLY A 168 -6.63 -1.23 13.53
N PHE A 169 -6.56 -1.58 14.81
CA PHE A 169 -5.71 -0.90 15.79
C PHE A 169 -5.09 -1.84 16.82
N VAL A 170 -4.01 -1.35 17.42
CA VAL A 170 -3.52 -1.80 18.73
C VAL A 170 -3.46 -0.60 19.65
N ALA A 171 -4.00 -0.73 20.86
CA ALA A 171 -4.04 0.32 21.87
C ALA A 171 -3.40 -0.16 23.19
N LEU A 172 -2.86 0.79 23.95
CA LEU A 172 -2.34 0.61 25.30
C LEU A 172 -3.06 1.60 26.23
N ASP A 173 -3.81 1.10 27.20
CA ASP A 173 -4.64 1.89 28.11
C ASP A 173 -5.55 2.88 27.36
N GLY A 174 -6.14 2.42 26.25
CA GLY A 174 -6.99 3.22 25.36
C GLY A 174 -6.25 4.12 24.37
N ASN A 175 -4.92 4.26 24.47
CA ASN A 175 -4.12 5.05 23.54
C ASN A 175 -3.72 4.21 22.33
N VAL A 176 -4.21 4.57 21.14
CA VAL A 176 -3.88 3.87 19.88
C VAL A 176 -2.40 4.02 19.55
N LEU A 177 -1.68 2.91 19.56
CA LEU A 177 -0.25 2.86 19.29
C LEU A 177 0.07 2.63 17.80
N ALA A 178 -0.78 1.93 17.08
CA ALA A 178 -0.61 1.71 15.65
C ALA A 178 -1.94 1.42 14.97
N THR A 179 -2.00 1.73 13.68
CA THR A 179 -3.12 1.38 12.82
C THR A 179 -2.65 0.64 11.59
N PHE A 180 -3.45 -0.32 11.15
CA PHE A 180 -3.36 -0.98 9.85
C PHE A 180 -4.79 -1.16 9.35
N SER A 181 -5.10 -0.48 8.24
CA SER A 181 -6.45 -0.35 7.73
C SER A 181 -6.48 -0.56 6.23
N GLY A 182 -7.60 -1.07 5.73
CA GLY A 182 -7.74 -1.49 4.35
C GLY A 182 -9.14 -1.97 4.03
N ALA A 183 -9.34 -2.49 2.83
CA ALA A 183 -10.61 -3.05 2.42
C ALA A 183 -10.49 -4.56 2.19
N LEU A 184 -11.52 -5.31 2.56
CA LEU A 184 -11.66 -6.71 2.21
C LEU A 184 -12.55 -6.80 0.96
N CYS A 185 -11.95 -7.19 -0.16
CA CYS A 185 -12.66 -7.37 -1.42
C CYS A 185 -12.39 -8.78 -1.94
N HIS A 186 -13.47 -9.54 -2.17
CA HIS A 186 -13.40 -10.98 -2.42
C HIS A 186 -12.56 -11.67 -1.33
N ASP A 187 -11.53 -12.43 -1.70
CA ASP A 187 -10.67 -13.16 -0.77
C ASP A 187 -9.36 -12.42 -0.43
N ARG A 188 -9.33 -11.10 -0.59
CA ARG A 188 -8.12 -10.28 -0.39
C ARG A 188 -8.37 -9.10 0.55
N MET A 189 -7.62 -9.06 1.64
CA MET A 189 -7.49 -7.86 2.48
C MET A 189 -6.38 -6.98 1.92
N GLY A 190 -6.74 -5.82 1.35
CA GLY A 190 -5.78 -4.86 0.80
C GLY A 190 -5.46 -3.76 1.79
N VAL A 191 -4.22 -3.70 2.29
CA VAL A 191 -3.75 -2.63 3.19
C VAL A 191 -3.62 -1.32 2.42
N MET A 192 -4.27 -0.29 2.92
CA MET A 192 -4.28 1.05 2.33
C MET A 192 -3.64 2.08 3.25
N LEU A 193 -3.93 2.01 4.55
CA LEU A 193 -3.50 3.01 5.53
C LEU A 193 -2.76 2.34 6.68
N SER A 194 -1.64 2.94 7.09
CA SER A 194 -0.96 2.56 8.33
C SER A 194 -0.26 3.74 8.98
N SER A 195 -0.36 3.78 10.30
CA SER A 195 0.30 4.76 11.16
C SER A 195 0.86 4.10 12.41
N LEU A 196 1.79 4.80 13.05
CA LEU A 196 2.43 4.40 14.29
C LEU A 196 2.45 5.64 15.18
N THR A 197 2.14 5.47 16.45
CA THR A 197 2.39 6.50 17.45
C THR A 197 3.89 6.72 17.62
N GLU A 198 4.25 7.90 18.09
CA GLU A 198 5.57 8.21 18.62
C GLU A 198 5.61 7.84 20.11
N GLY A 199 6.79 7.44 20.61
CA GLY A 199 6.95 7.10 22.03
C GLY A 199 7.88 5.92 22.29
N GLU A 200 8.01 5.57 23.56
CA GLU A 200 8.86 4.47 24.02
C GLU A 200 8.32 3.10 23.60
N GLU A 201 7.01 3.00 23.41
CA GLU A 201 6.25 1.82 22.99
C GLU A 201 6.71 1.32 21.62
N GLN A 202 7.22 2.21 20.76
CA GLN A 202 7.75 1.84 19.44
C GLN A 202 8.83 0.74 19.51
N ARG A 203 9.58 0.66 20.63
CA ARG A 203 10.59 -0.39 20.86
C ARG A 203 9.97 -1.80 20.85
N GLN A 204 8.69 -1.93 21.23
CA GLN A 204 7.96 -3.19 21.17
C GLN A 204 7.30 -3.44 19.80
N SER A 205 7.45 -2.52 18.85
CA SER A 205 6.93 -2.66 17.47
C SER A 205 5.42 -2.91 17.40
N PRO A 206 4.57 -2.04 17.98
CA PRO A 206 3.12 -2.22 18.03
C PRO A 206 2.50 -2.50 16.66
N GLY A 207 2.93 -1.81 15.58
CA GLY A 207 2.44 -2.11 14.23
C GLY A 207 2.81 -3.51 13.73
N GLY A 208 3.96 -4.05 14.11
CA GLY A 208 4.32 -5.44 13.77
C GLY A 208 3.47 -6.47 14.54
N LEU A 209 3.14 -6.17 15.79
CA LEU A 209 2.23 -6.99 16.60
C LEU A 209 0.80 -6.94 16.04
N LEU A 210 0.31 -5.74 15.68
CA LEU A 210 -0.99 -5.57 15.04
C LEU A 210 -1.07 -6.33 13.72
N LEU A 211 -0.05 -6.23 12.86
CA LEU A 211 -0.04 -6.93 11.58
C LEU A 211 -0.06 -8.45 11.77
N ARG A 212 0.69 -8.99 12.76
CA ARG A 212 0.61 -10.41 13.13
C ARG A 212 -0.81 -10.81 13.51
N HIS A 213 -1.44 -10.05 14.40
CA HIS A 213 -2.80 -10.33 14.87
C HIS A 213 -3.82 -10.30 13.72
N GLN A 214 -3.73 -9.31 12.82
CA GLN A 214 -4.63 -9.22 11.67
C GLN A 214 -4.42 -10.34 10.65
N ILE A 215 -3.19 -10.80 10.44
CA ILE A 215 -2.91 -11.95 9.58
C ILE A 215 -3.44 -13.24 10.20
N GLU A 216 -3.29 -13.43 11.50
CA GLU A 216 -3.87 -14.55 12.25
C GLU A 216 -5.39 -14.59 12.14
N GLU A 217 -6.04 -13.44 12.34
CA GLU A 217 -7.48 -13.29 12.19
C GLU A 217 -7.93 -13.54 10.75
N ALA A 218 -7.21 -13.01 9.75
CA ALA A 218 -7.52 -13.21 8.33
C ALA A 218 -7.40 -14.69 7.91
N CYS A 219 -6.38 -15.40 8.41
CA CYS A 219 -6.26 -16.86 8.24
C CYS A 219 -7.46 -17.59 8.83
N THR A 220 -7.88 -17.21 10.04
CA THR A 220 -9.04 -17.82 10.73
C THR A 220 -10.35 -17.56 9.98
N ALA A 221 -10.49 -16.37 9.41
CA ALA A 221 -11.65 -15.96 8.60
C ALA A 221 -11.64 -16.57 7.18
N GLY A 222 -10.62 -17.32 6.78
CA GLY A 222 -10.53 -17.97 5.48
C GLY A 222 -10.16 -17.04 4.31
N VAL A 223 -9.71 -15.82 4.59
CA VAL A 223 -9.16 -14.89 3.59
C VAL A 223 -7.96 -15.55 2.90
N LYS A 224 -7.79 -15.37 1.59
CA LYS A 224 -6.72 -16.02 0.80
C LYS A 224 -5.47 -15.18 0.68
N PHE A 225 -5.61 -13.87 0.66
CA PHE A 225 -4.50 -12.94 0.47
C PHE A 225 -4.55 -11.76 1.43
N PHE A 226 -3.40 -11.42 2.00
CA PHE A 226 -3.17 -10.18 2.71
C PHE A 226 -2.19 -9.34 1.88
N ASP A 227 -2.69 -8.33 1.18
CA ASP A 227 -1.92 -7.50 0.28
C ASP A 227 -1.36 -6.28 1.02
N LEU A 228 -0.03 -6.20 1.12
CA LEU A 228 0.67 -5.14 1.81
C LEU A 228 0.98 -3.96 0.88
N GLY A 229 0.60 -4.04 -0.39
CA GLY A 229 0.75 -2.97 -1.38
C GLY A 229 2.20 -2.69 -1.79
N VAL A 230 2.40 -1.56 -2.46
CA VAL A 230 3.64 -1.25 -3.18
C VAL A 230 4.74 -0.71 -2.28
N GLY A 231 5.98 -1.05 -2.61
CA GLY A 231 7.18 -0.51 -1.99
C GLY A 231 7.64 -1.31 -0.78
N GLN A 232 8.96 -1.38 -0.60
CA GLN A 232 9.61 -2.16 0.45
C GLN A 232 9.43 -1.51 1.83
N ALA A 233 9.20 -2.35 2.83
CA ALA A 233 9.28 -2.01 4.24
C ALA A 233 9.59 -3.28 5.04
N ARG A 234 10.26 -3.14 6.18
CA ARG A 234 10.73 -4.30 6.98
C ARG A 234 9.62 -5.32 7.28
N HIS A 235 8.43 -4.86 7.67
CA HIS A 235 7.31 -5.75 7.96
C HIS A 235 6.79 -6.49 6.71
N LYS A 236 6.91 -5.89 5.53
CA LYS A 236 6.57 -6.57 4.26
C LYS A 236 7.60 -7.65 3.96
N ASP A 237 8.88 -7.36 4.16
CA ASP A 237 9.95 -8.35 3.97
C ASP A 237 9.82 -9.55 4.94
N GLU A 238 9.38 -9.30 6.17
CA GLU A 238 9.13 -10.35 7.17
C GLU A 238 7.93 -11.25 6.80
N TRP A 239 6.84 -10.69 6.27
CA TRP A 239 5.60 -11.44 6.02
C TRP A 239 5.39 -11.94 4.60
N ASN A 240 5.99 -11.31 3.58
CA ASN A 240 5.72 -11.67 2.20
C ASN A 240 6.18 -13.09 1.86
N ASN A 241 5.30 -13.82 1.17
CA ASN A 241 5.63 -15.02 0.42
C ASN A 241 5.26 -14.86 -1.07
N ILE A 242 4.74 -13.69 -1.45
CA ILE A 242 4.50 -13.26 -2.82
C ILE A 242 5.12 -11.88 -3.03
N VAL A 243 5.92 -11.75 -4.08
CA VAL A 243 6.43 -10.46 -4.58
C VAL A 243 5.94 -10.28 -6.01
N TYR A 244 5.10 -9.27 -6.23
CA TYR A 244 4.62 -8.92 -7.55
C TYR A 244 5.63 -8.03 -8.28
N PRO A 245 6.25 -8.48 -9.39
CA PRO A 245 6.94 -7.57 -10.28
C PRO A 245 5.91 -6.62 -10.88
N LEU A 246 6.22 -5.32 -10.85
CA LEU A 246 5.32 -4.29 -11.37
C LEU A 246 5.93 -3.62 -12.60
N PHE A 247 5.07 -3.01 -13.41
CA PHE A 247 5.46 -2.19 -14.55
C PHE A 247 4.77 -0.83 -14.54
N ASP A 248 5.39 0.12 -15.22
CA ASP A 248 4.84 1.45 -15.49
C ASP A 248 4.63 1.61 -17.00
N SER A 249 3.56 2.29 -17.39
CA SER A 249 3.25 2.68 -18.77
C SER A 249 3.13 4.19 -18.87
N PHE A 250 3.98 4.79 -19.72
CA PHE A 250 3.97 6.22 -20.05
C PHE A 250 3.66 6.39 -21.54
N ILE A 251 2.38 6.54 -21.89
CA ILE A 251 1.90 6.45 -23.27
C ILE A 251 1.45 7.82 -23.75
N ALA A 252 2.05 8.32 -24.82
CA ALA A 252 1.60 9.54 -25.48
C ALA A 252 0.39 9.21 -26.37
N LEU A 253 -0.73 9.87 -26.12
CA LEU A 253 -1.99 9.69 -26.86
C LEU A 253 -2.13 10.71 -27.99
N LYS A 254 -1.35 11.79 -27.90
CA LYS A 254 -1.17 12.85 -28.90
C LYS A 254 0.32 13.21 -28.94
N PRO A 255 0.84 13.79 -30.04
CA PRO A 255 2.27 14.14 -30.15
C PRO A 255 2.79 14.98 -28.98
N GLN A 256 2.03 15.96 -28.51
CA GLN A 256 2.41 16.80 -27.36
C GLN A 256 2.51 16.03 -26.03
N GLY A 257 1.91 14.84 -25.92
CA GLY A 257 2.02 13.98 -24.75
C GLY A 257 3.45 13.51 -24.49
N LEU A 258 4.30 13.47 -25.52
CA LEU A 258 5.71 13.06 -25.41
C LEU A 258 6.52 13.97 -24.49
N ILE A 259 6.14 15.25 -24.38
CA ILE A 259 6.77 16.22 -23.48
C ILE A 259 6.63 15.76 -22.01
N LEU A 260 5.55 15.04 -21.69
CA LEU A 260 5.30 14.51 -20.35
C LEU A 260 5.81 13.08 -20.19
N THR A 261 5.58 12.20 -21.17
CA THR A 261 5.84 10.77 -21.00
C THR A 261 7.32 10.42 -21.03
N LEU A 262 8.13 11.07 -21.88
CA LEU A 262 9.56 10.77 -21.98
C LEU A 262 10.32 11.13 -20.69
N PRO A 263 10.17 12.34 -20.10
CA PRO A 263 10.85 12.67 -18.86
C PRO A 263 10.42 11.77 -17.70
N LEU A 264 9.13 11.44 -17.59
CA LEU A 264 8.63 10.56 -16.53
C LEU A 264 9.17 9.14 -16.65
N ALA A 265 9.18 8.57 -17.87
CA ALA A 265 9.76 7.26 -18.12
C ALA A 265 11.26 7.22 -17.75
N ALA A 266 12.02 8.23 -18.16
CA ALA A 266 13.44 8.34 -17.82
C ALA A 266 13.65 8.48 -16.30
N ALA A 267 12.88 9.34 -15.62
CA ALA A 267 12.96 9.54 -14.18
C ALA A 267 12.64 8.26 -13.40
N ALA A 268 11.59 7.52 -13.80
CA ALA A 268 11.26 6.24 -13.20
C ALA A 268 12.37 5.20 -13.40
N ARG A 269 12.98 5.14 -14.60
CA ARG A 269 14.11 4.24 -14.86
C ARG A 269 15.33 4.56 -14.01
N VAL A 270 15.67 5.85 -13.87
CA VAL A 270 16.74 6.32 -12.99
C VAL A 270 16.45 5.95 -11.52
N LYS A 271 15.22 6.19 -11.04
CA LYS A 271 14.78 5.79 -9.69
C LYS A 271 14.97 4.29 -9.48
N GLY A 272 14.63 3.46 -10.47
CA GLY A 272 14.83 2.01 -10.42
C GLY A 272 16.30 1.61 -10.27
N VAL A 273 17.20 2.26 -11.02
CA VAL A 273 18.66 2.03 -10.91
C VAL A 273 19.19 2.46 -9.54
N ILE A 274 18.78 3.63 -9.04
CA ILE A 274 19.18 4.12 -7.70
C ILE A 274 18.71 3.15 -6.63
N LYS A 275 17.45 2.70 -6.67
CA LYS A 275 16.90 1.77 -5.67
C LYS A 275 17.54 0.38 -5.71
N ALA A 276 17.98 -0.06 -6.88
CA ALA A 276 18.70 -1.33 -7.01
C ALA A 276 20.14 -1.27 -6.47
N ASN A 277 20.67 -0.08 -6.17
CA ASN A 277 22.03 0.12 -5.70
C ASN A 277 22.06 0.79 -4.32
N SER A 278 22.46 0.05 -3.28
CA SER A 278 22.46 0.51 -1.89
C SER A 278 23.28 1.79 -1.65
N THR A 279 24.40 1.95 -2.37
CA THR A 279 25.25 3.15 -2.28
C THR A 279 24.56 4.37 -2.86
N LEU A 280 23.97 4.24 -4.06
CA LEU A 280 23.23 5.34 -4.69
C LEU A 280 21.99 5.71 -3.87
N TRP A 281 21.31 4.73 -3.30
CA TRP A 281 20.16 4.95 -2.44
C TRP A 281 20.52 5.75 -1.17
N ALA A 282 21.63 5.40 -0.50
CA ALA A 282 22.10 6.14 0.67
C ALA A 282 22.42 7.61 0.34
N VAL A 283 23.08 7.86 -0.79
CA VAL A 283 23.39 9.21 -1.27
C VAL A 283 22.10 9.99 -1.59
N ALA A 284 21.15 9.36 -2.27
CA ALA A 284 19.86 9.98 -2.61
C ALA A 284 19.05 10.35 -1.35
N GLN A 285 19.08 9.50 -0.31
CA GLN A 285 18.45 9.79 0.97
C GLN A 285 19.08 10.99 1.68
N ASP A 286 20.41 11.10 1.68
CA ASP A 286 21.11 12.24 2.30
C ASP A 286 20.83 13.55 1.58
N LEU A 287 20.88 13.54 0.24
CA LEU A 287 20.56 14.71 -0.59
C LEU A 287 19.11 15.18 -0.37
N ARG A 288 18.15 14.25 -0.32
CA ARG A 288 16.75 14.57 -0.06
C ARG A 288 16.55 15.25 1.29
N LYS A 289 17.22 14.78 2.35
CA LYS A 289 17.17 15.41 3.67
C LYS A 289 17.70 16.85 3.61
N ARG A 290 18.81 17.09 2.91
CA ARG A 290 19.44 18.43 2.80
C ARG A 290 18.62 19.43 1.98
N LEU A 291 17.90 18.96 0.95
CA LEU A 291 17.03 19.82 0.15
C LEU A 291 15.79 20.22 0.96
N ASN A 292 15.16 19.25 1.63
CA ASN A 292 13.96 19.53 2.41
C ASN A 292 14.25 20.29 3.71
N SER A 293 15.50 20.28 4.23
CA SER A 293 15.92 21.12 5.35
C SER A 293 16.26 22.56 4.96
N ARG A 294 16.32 22.89 3.66
CA ARG A 294 16.61 24.25 3.16
C ARG A 294 15.35 25.04 2.83
N ASP A 295 14.21 24.36 2.72
CA ASP A 295 12.90 24.95 2.43
C ASP A 295 12.01 25.06 3.69
N GLY A 296 12.59 24.87 4.89
CA GLY A 296 11.91 24.93 6.20
C GLY A 296 12.40 26.08 7.06
#